data_AF-F9UI63-F1
#
_entry.id   AF-F9UI63-F1
#
_cell.length_a   1.000
_cell.length_b   1.000
_cell.length_c   1.000
_cell.angle_alpha   90.00
_cell.angle_beta   90.00
_cell.angle_gamma   90.00
#
_symmetry.space_group_name_H-M   'P 1'
#
loop_
_entity.id
_entity.type
_entity.pdbx_description
1 polymer ?
#
loop_
_entity_poly.entity_id
_entity_poly.type
_entity_poly.pdbx_seq_one_letter_code
_entity_poly.pdbx_strand_id
1 'polypeptide(L)' 'MRLLEAEAALISDLKDESELIGEMRLPAFSVVTARHPTLGRLVIIVAPDGTGAVVEVSE' A
#
# COMPACT_ATOMS: atom_id res chain seq x y z
N MET A 1 -1.03 14.76 1.06
CA MET A 1 -1.02 13.42 1.66
C MET A 1 -2.43 13.03 2.07
N ARG A 2 -2.85 11.81 1.77
CA ARG A 2 -4.17 11.25 2.15
C ARG A 2 -3.97 9.86 2.75
N LEU A 3 -4.76 9.53 3.77
CA LEU A 3 -4.79 8.22 4.41
C LEU A 3 -6.19 7.63 4.24
N LEU A 4 -6.27 6.37 3.85
CA LEU A 4 -7.52 5.62 3.83
C LEU A 4 -7.32 4.20 4.38
N GLU A 5 -8.35 3.69 5.05
CA GLU A 5 -8.48 2.25 5.29
C GLU A 5 -8.75 1.54 3.97
N ALA A 6 -8.19 0.36 3.81
CA ALA A 6 -8.29 -0.41 2.58
C ALA A 6 -8.55 -1.89 2.88
N GLU A 7 -9.53 -2.43 2.16
CA GLU A 7 -9.82 -3.86 2.16
C GLU A 7 -8.77 -4.62 1.33
N ALA A 8 -8.70 -5.93 1.55
CA ALA A 8 -7.71 -6.79 0.89
C ALA A 8 -7.78 -6.73 -0.66
N ALA A 9 -8.98 -6.60 -1.23
CA ALA A 9 -9.15 -6.46 -2.68
C ALA A 9 -8.51 -5.18 -3.21
N LEU A 10 -8.79 -4.03 -2.57
CA LEU A 10 -8.19 -2.74 -2.94
C LEU A 10 -6.67 -2.76 -2.80
N ILE A 11 -6.14 -3.39 -1.74
CA ILE A 11 -4.70 -3.54 -1.54
C ILE A 11 -4.08 -4.40 -2.65
N SER A 12 -4.76 -5.48 -3.08
CA SER A 12 -4.29 -6.32 -4.17
C SER A 12 -4.23 -5.55 -5.48
N ASP A 13 -5.32 -4.86 -5.83
CA ASP A 13 -5.41 -4.07 -7.06
C ASP A 13 -4.31 -3.02 -7.11
N LEU A 14 -4.13 -2.25 -6.03
CA LEU A 14 -3.08 -1.23 -5.95
C LEU A 14 -1.67 -1.80 -6.07
N LYS A 15 -1.43 -3.02 -5.57
CA LYS A 15 -0.13 -3.68 -5.70
C LYS A 15 0.13 -4.19 -7.12
N ASP A 16 -0.90 -4.69 -7.79
CA ASP A 16 -0.82 -5.18 -9.17
C ASP A 16 -0.69 -4.02 -10.18
N GLU A 17 -1.30 -2.88 -9.89
CA GLU A 17 -1.26 -1.67 -10.71
C GLU A 17 -0.01 -0.80 -10.46
N SER A 18 0.76 -1.07 -9.41
CA SER A 18 1.93 -0.26 -9.02
C SER A 18 3.26 -0.94 -9.31
N GLU A 19 4.28 -0.12 -9.56
CA GLU A 19 5.67 -0.56 -9.49
C GLU A 19 6.10 -0.68 -8.02
N LEU A 20 6.56 -1.85 -7.60
CA LEU A 20 7.10 -2.08 -6.25
C LEU A 20 8.45 -1.38 -6.07
N ILE A 21 8.54 -0.43 -5.13
CA ILE A 21 9.79 0.23 -4.75
C ILE A 21 10.50 -0.53 -3.63
N GLY A 22 9.73 -1.08 -2.68
CA GLY A 22 10.29 -1.73 -1.50
C GLY A 22 9.22 -2.39 -0.65
N GLU A 23 9.62 -3.42 0.09
CA GLU A 23 8.77 -4.18 0.99
C GLU A 23 9.53 -4.47 2.29
N MET A 24 8.86 -4.24 3.43
CA MET A 24 9.33 -4.63 4.75
C MET A 24 8.26 -5.50 5.41
N ARG A 25 8.65 -6.69 5.89
CA ARG A 25 7.76 -7.60 6.61
C ARG A 25 8.09 -7.58 8.09
N LEU A 26 7.08 -7.35 8.92
CA LEU A 26 7.16 -7.39 10.37
C LEU A 26 6.19 -8.46 10.90
N PRO A 27 6.34 -8.92 12.16
CA PRO A 27 5.47 -9.97 12.70
C PRO A 27 3.97 -9.62 12.70
N ALA A 28 3.64 -8.33 12.80
CA ALA A 28 2.26 -7.86 12.92
C ALA A 28 1.69 -7.28 11.62
N PHE A 29 2.52 -6.89 10.65
CA PHE A 29 2.08 -6.30 9.38
C PHE A 29 3.25 -6.24 8.38
N SER A 30 2.95 -6.01 7.11
CA SER A 30 3.95 -5.60 6.12
C SER A 30 3.73 -4.16 5.69
N VAL A 31 4.81 -3.52 5.23
CA VAL A 31 4.80 -2.19 4.64
C VAL A 31 5.34 -2.31 3.23
N VAL A 32 4.60 -1.80 2.27
CA VAL A 32 4.96 -1.77 0.86
C VAL A 32 5.04 -0.31 0.43
N THR A 33 6.17 0.08 -0.15
CA THR A 33 6.28 1.35 -0.88
C THR A 33 6.17 1.07 -2.36
N ALA A 34 5.31 1.80 -3.07
CA ALA A 34 5.05 1.57 -4.48
C ALA A 34 4.82 2.88 -5.24
N ARG A 35 4.98 2.84 -6.56
CA ARG A 35 4.63 3.94 -7.46
C ARG A 35 3.44 3.54 -8.33
N HIS A 36 2.31 4.16 -8.06
CA HIS A 36 1.10 4.03 -8.86
C HIS A 36 1.16 4.98 -10.07
N PRO A 37 0.72 4.57 -11.26
CA PRO A 37 0.76 5.40 -12.47
C PRO A 37 -0.06 6.69 -12.34
N THR A 38 -1.18 6.66 -11.61
CA THR A 38 -2.09 7.82 -11.46
C THR A 38 -2.05 8.47 -10.08
N LEU A 39 -1.80 7.71 -9.02
CA LEU A 39 -1.87 8.18 -7.63
C LEU A 39 -0.49 8.62 -7.11
N GLY A 40 0.57 8.39 -7.88
CA GLY A 40 1.93 8.74 -7.49
C GLY A 40 2.51 7.77 -6.47
N ARG A 41 3.10 8.28 -5.38
CA ARG A 41 3.77 7.44 -4.38
C ARG A 41 2.78 6.92 -3.36
N LEU A 42 2.80 5.62 -3.13
CA LEU A 42 1.98 4.94 -2.14
C LEU A 42 2.86 4.32 -1.05
N VAL A 43 2.36 4.39 0.19
CA VAL A 43 2.78 3.50 1.27
C VAL A 43 1.57 2.67 1.67
N ILE A 44 1.67 1.35 1.56
CA ILE A 44 0.59 0.41 1.84
C ILE A 44 1.01 -0.41 3.06
N ILE A 45 0.18 -0.38 4.10
CA ILE A 45 0.35 -1.17 5.31
C ILE A 45 -0.66 -2.31 5.23
N VAL A 46 -0.19 -3.55 5.37
CA VAL A 46 -1.03 -4.75 5.23
C VAL A 46 -0.97 -5.57 6.52
N ALA A 47 -2.11 -5.74 7.17
CA ALA A 47 -2.30 -6.61 8.32
C ALA A 47 -2.33 -8.10 7.88
N PRO A 48 -2.24 -9.06 8.82
CA PRO A 48 -2.19 -10.48 8.49
C PRO A 48 -3.47 -11.01 7.84
N ASP A 49 -4.61 -10.33 8.03
CA ASP A 49 -5.89 -10.64 7.39
C ASP A 49 -6.04 -10.03 5.98
N GLY A 50 -5.00 -9.32 5.49
CA GLY A 50 -4.96 -8.67 4.19
C GLY A 50 -5.57 -7.28 4.15
N THR A 51 -6.26 -6.83 5.20
CA THR A 51 -6.73 -5.44 5.32
C THR A 51 -5.58 -4.50 5.67
N GLY A 52 -5.84 -3.20 5.67
CA GLY A 52 -4.91 -2.26 6.26
C GLY A 52 -5.16 -0.83 5.84
N ALA A 53 -4.09 -0.12 5.50
CA ALA A 53 -4.15 1.29 5.19
C ALA A 53 -3.26 1.67 4.03
N VAL A 54 -3.71 2.64 3.24
CA VAL A 54 -2.96 3.22 2.13
C VAL A 54 -2.73 4.70 2.41
N VAL A 55 -1.47 5.11 2.26
CA VAL A 55 -1.04 6.51 2.32
C VAL A 55 -0.65 6.95 0.92
N GLU A 56 -1.40 7.89 0.36
CA GLU A 56 -1.00 8.63 -0.83
C GLU A 56 -0.04 9.75 -0.41
N VAL A 57 1.20 9.65 -0.87
CA VAL A 57 2.25 10.63 -0.62
C VAL A 57 2.33 11.57 -1.81
N SER A 58 1.73 12.75 -1.64
CA SER A 58 1.92 13.90 -2.53
C SER A 58 3.36 14.41 -2.38
N GLU A 59 3.96 14.88 -3.47
CA GLU A 59 5.23 15.61 -3.43
C GLU A 59 5.14 16.86 -2.54
#